data_AF-A0A330L9I4-F1
#
_entry.id   AF-A0A330L9I4-F1
#
_cell.length_a   1.000
_cell.length_b   1.000
_cell.length_c   1.000
_cell.angle_alpha   90.00
_cell.angle_beta   90.00
_cell.angle_gamma   90.00
#
_symmetry.space_group_name_H-M   'P 1'
#
loop_
_entity.id
_entity.type
_entity.pdbx_description
1 polymer ?
#
loop_
_entity_poly.entity_id
_entity_poly.type
_entity_poly.pdbx_seq_one_letter_code
_entity_poly.pdbx_strand_id
1 'polypeptide(L)'
;MTSKQSVQTATSTAAAVIPNNTPTIKDSPAVERALNRSKLYLLVSWSLLYPEDEEFLDYLQCGEFVEDGRAALDALQAALDANQGGDRAKLKLAALKKQLDNVEKLVASECVNWQLSDLQSEHRRVFSNVITLDCPPYETLFGNDHVFAQSHTMGDIAGFYKAFGVELSKDIHERLDHLSVEFEFMHFLAYKESYSRCHDGADKTQIVVDAQKKFVKNHIGRWVPLFCRMLTKKSDSGLFKIVADMTSDWIEFETAFLGVTPQPYTETDYRPATFNSPEGQTYECGAQDQGNELSVLLNEVGAQSFLDVKDKDKDKEEGGPVGTA
;
A
#
# COMPACT_ATOMS: atom_id res chain seq x y z
N MET A 1 -57.91 -43.07 -67.58
CA MET A 1 -57.41 -42.14 -66.55
C MET A 1 -56.21 -42.78 -65.87
N THR A 2 -55.00 -42.46 -66.29
CA THR A 2 -53.76 -42.84 -65.59
C THR A 2 -52.71 -41.81 -66.00
N SER A 3 -52.51 -40.81 -65.14
CA SER A 3 -51.51 -39.76 -65.31
C SER A 3 -50.39 -39.94 -64.30
N LYS A 4 -49.20 -39.51 -64.72
CA LYS A 4 -47.86 -39.83 -64.20
C LYS A 4 -47.59 -39.25 -62.80
N GLN A 5 -46.76 -39.98 -62.04
CA GLN A 5 -46.09 -39.55 -60.81
C GLN A 5 -45.21 -38.31 -61.05
N SER A 6 -45.23 -37.40 -60.07
CA SER A 6 -44.21 -36.35 -59.88
C SER A 6 -43.51 -36.59 -58.55
N VAL A 7 -42.18 -36.56 -58.58
CA VAL A 7 -41.26 -36.74 -57.46
C VAL A 7 -41.15 -35.41 -56.71
N GLN A 8 -41.47 -35.40 -55.41
CA GLN A 8 -41.17 -34.26 -54.53
C GLN A 8 -39.88 -34.53 -53.75
N THR A 9 -38.90 -33.68 -54.01
CA THR A 9 -37.62 -33.54 -53.33
C THR A 9 -37.82 -33.12 -51.88
N ALA A 10 -37.25 -33.87 -50.93
CA ALA A 10 -37.16 -33.48 -49.54
C ALA A 10 -36.06 -32.41 -49.38
N THR A 11 -36.44 -31.19 -49.01
CA THR A 11 -35.53 -30.14 -48.58
C THR A 11 -35.15 -30.37 -47.11
N SER A 12 -33.89 -30.71 -46.85
CA SER A 12 -33.35 -30.73 -45.48
C SER A 12 -33.18 -29.29 -44.99
N THR A 13 -33.99 -28.89 -44.01
CA THR A 13 -33.75 -27.66 -43.25
C THR A 13 -32.59 -27.92 -42.28
N ALA A 14 -31.42 -27.35 -42.61
CA ALA A 14 -30.31 -27.28 -41.68
C ALA A 14 -30.72 -26.38 -40.51
N ALA A 15 -30.94 -26.98 -39.33
CA ALA A 15 -31.11 -26.24 -38.09
C ALA A 15 -29.80 -25.52 -37.79
N ALA A 16 -29.83 -24.18 -37.85
CA ALA A 16 -28.73 -23.35 -37.39
C ALA A 16 -28.51 -23.62 -35.90
N VAL A 17 -27.36 -24.21 -35.56
CA VAL A 17 -26.89 -24.32 -34.19
C VAL A 17 -26.52 -22.91 -33.74
N ILE A 18 -27.41 -22.28 -32.96
CA ILE A 18 -27.09 -21.04 -32.25
C ILE A 18 -26.11 -21.45 -31.14
N PRO A 19 -24.85 -20.96 -31.12
CA PRO A 19 -23.97 -21.24 -30.02
C PRO A 19 -24.56 -20.58 -28.77
N ASN A 20 -24.92 -21.40 -27.78
CA ASN A 20 -25.26 -20.96 -26.43
C ASN A 20 -23.99 -20.43 -25.75
N ASN A 21 -23.54 -19.23 -26.13
CA ASN A 21 -22.55 -18.46 -25.37
C ASN A 21 -23.24 -17.80 -24.16
N THR A 22 -23.86 -18.60 -23.30
CA THR A 22 -24.16 -18.11 -21.95
C THR A 22 -22.80 -18.04 -21.23
N PRO A 23 -22.34 -16.86 -20.79
CA PRO A 23 -21.06 -16.75 -20.09
C PRO A 23 -21.09 -17.75 -18.92
N THR A 24 -20.03 -18.53 -18.77
CA THR A 24 -19.94 -19.38 -17.58
C THR A 24 -19.94 -18.46 -16.35
N ILE A 25 -20.35 -18.95 -15.18
CA ILE A 25 -20.35 -18.12 -13.95
C ILE A 25 -18.96 -17.46 -13.72
N LYS A 26 -17.90 -18.15 -14.16
CA LYS A 26 -16.50 -17.69 -14.12
C LYS A 26 -16.23 -16.47 -14.99
N ASP A 27 -16.94 -16.30 -16.09
CA ASP A 27 -16.78 -15.17 -17.03
C ASP A 27 -17.79 -14.05 -16.76
N SER A 28 -18.46 -14.07 -15.60
CA SER A 28 -19.44 -13.04 -15.28
C SER A 28 -18.74 -11.69 -15.04
N PRO A 29 -19.31 -10.55 -15.48
CA PRO A 29 -18.73 -9.24 -15.25
C PRO A 29 -18.39 -8.96 -13.78
N ALA A 30 -19.18 -9.48 -12.84
CA ALA A 30 -18.91 -9.32 -11.41
C ALA A 30 -17.64 -10.05 -10.93
N VAL A 31 -17.35 -11.23 -11.48
CA VAL A 31 -16.13 -11.99 -11.18
C VAL A 31 -14.91 -11.27 -11.74
N GLU A 32 -15.00 -10.78 -12.98
CA GLU A 32 -13.95 -10.01 -13.63
C GLU A 32 -13.66 -8.69 -12.92
N ARG A 33 -14.69 -7.94 -12.49
CA ARG A 33 -14.49 -6.72 -11.70
C ARG A 33 -13.70 -7.00 -10.42
N ALA A 34 -14.09 -8.04 -9.67
CA ALA A 34 -13.43 -8.40 -8.42
C ALA A 34 -11.98 -8.84 -8.66
N LEU A 35 -11.73 -9.66 -9.69
CA LEU A 35 -10.39 -10.13 -10.02
C LEU A 35 -9.46 -8.99 -10.46
N ASN A 36 -9.93 -8.09 -11.32
CA ASN A 36 -9.08 -7.02 -11.82
C ASN A 36 -8.85 -5.91 -10.77
N ARG A 37 -9.81 -5.68 -9.86
CA ARG A 37 -9.57 -4.87 -8.65
C ARG A 37 -8.50 -5.50 -7.77
N SER A 38 -8.53 -6.80 -7.58
CA SER A 38 -7.52 -7.54 -6.81
C SER A 38 -6.11 -7.33 -7.39
N LYS A 39 -5.94 -7.42 -8.71
CA LYS A 39 -4.65 -7.16 -9.37
C LYS A 39 -4.16 -5.73 -9.14
N LEU A 40 -5.03 -4.74 -9.25
CA LEU A 40 -4.66 -3.33 -9.06
C LEU A 40 -4.25 -3.03 -7.62
N TYR A 41 -4.93 -3.62 -6.63
CA TYR A 41 -4.49 -3.53 -5.23
C TYR A 41 -3.08 -4.10 -5.03
N LEU A 42 -2.77 -5.24 -5.65
CA LEU A 42 -1.45 -5.87 -5.55
C LEU A 42 -0.35 -5.00 -6.17
N LEU A 43 -0.59 -4.47 -7.37
CA LEU A 43 0.34 -3.57 -8.05
C LEU A 43 0.69 -2.36 -7.20
N VAL A 44 -0.32 -1.69 -6.64
CA VAL A 44 -0.09 -0.51 -5.81
C VAL A 44 0.56 -0.90 -4.47
N SER A 45 0.16 -2.02 -3.87
CA SER A 45 0.80 -2.54 -2.64
C SER A 45 2.30 -2.72 -2.82
N TRP A 46 2.72 -3.44 -3.87
CA TRP A 46 4.13 -3.70 -4.13
C TRP A 46 4.94 -2.42 -4.37
N SER A 47 4.34 -1.42 -5.02
CA SER A 47 5.00 -0.14 -5.29
C SER A 47 5.31 0.72 -4.05
N LEU A 48 4.83 0.32 -2.87
CA LEU A 48 5.00 1.06 -1.61
C LEU A 48 5.99 0.40 -0.65
N LEU A 49 6.31 -0.89 -0.84
CA LEU A 49 7.25 -1.61 0.03
C LEU A 49 8.68 -1.14 -0.19
N TYR A 50 9.48 -1.26 0.87
CA TYR A 50 10.91 -1.12 0.73
C TYR A 50 11.44 -2.27 -0.16
N PRO A 51 12.24 -1.98 -1.20
CA PRO A 51 12.76 -3.01 -2.10
C PRO A 51 13.93 -3.74 -1.43
N GLU A 52 13.65 -4.92 -0.89
CA GLU A 52 14.64 -5.83 -0.30
C GLU A 52 15.53 -6.48 -1.36
N ASP A 53 14.97 -6.71 -2.57
CA ASP A 53 15.63 -7.33 -3.71
C ASP A 53 15.24 -6.62 -5.03
N GLU A 54 15.74 -7.16 -6.15
CA GLU A 54 15.55 -6.61 -7.49
C GLU A 54 14.18 -6.93 -8.10
N GLU A 55 13.33 -7.77 -7.49
CA GLU A 55 12.12 -8.29 -8.14
C GLU A 55 11.18 -7.18 -8.62
N PHE A 56 10.90 -6.19 -7.77
CA PHE A 56 10.04 -5.08 -8.16
C PHE A 56 10.70 -4.15 -9.19
N LEU A 57 12.03 -3.96 -9.11
CA LEU A 57 12.75 -3.15 -10.08
C LEU A 57 12.77 -3.83 -11.46
N ASP A 58 13.02 -5.13 -11.50
CA ASP A 58 12.98 -5.95 -12.71
C ASP A 58 11.57 -5.91 -13.31
N TYR A 59 10.53 -6.06 -12.49
CA TYR A 59 9.13 -5.99 -12.90
C TYR A 59 8.74 -4.63 -13.51
N LEU A 60 9.33 -3.53 -13.02
CA LEU A 60 9.21 -2.21 -13.63
C LEU A 60 9.98 -2.12 -14.96
N GLN A 61 11.25 -2.54 -14.98
CA GLN A 61 12.15 -2.39 -16.12
C GLN A 61 11.79 -3.28 -17.31
N CYS A 62 11.25 -4.48 -17.06
CA CYS A 62 10.79 -5.39 -18.11
C CYS A 62 9.45 -4.95 -18.73
N GLY A 63 8.75 -3.98 -18.12
CA GLY A 63 7.49 -3.44 -18.60
C GLY A 63 6.24 -4.18 -18.10
N GLU A 64 6.38 -5.33 -17.45
CA GLU A 64 5.26 -6.15 -16.99
C GLU A 64 4.35 -5.40 -16.00
N PHE A 65 4.91 -4.54 -15.12
CA PHE A 65 4.11 -3.69 -14.22
C PHE A 65 3.07 -2.85 -14.99
N VAL A 66 3.48 -2.26 -16.11
CA VAL A 66 2.62 -1.41 -16.94
C VAL A 66 1.63 -2.25 -17.73
N GLU A 67 2.09 -3.36 -18.31
CA GLU A 67 1.25 -4.29 -19.08
C GLU A 67 0.13 -4.89 -18.22
N ASP A 68 0.47 -5.41 -17.04
CA ASP A 68 -0.50 -5.99 -16.11
C ASP A 68 -1.50 -4.94 -15.60
N GLY A 69 -1.02 -3.74 -15.29
CA GLY A 69 -1.88 -2.63 -14.90
C GLY A 69 -2.87 -2.25 -16.00
N ARG A 70 -2.41 -2.13 -17.25
CA ARG A 70 -3.25 -1.79 -18.40
C ARG A 70 -4.28 -2.88 -18.66
N ALA A 71 -3.85 -4.15 -18.65
CA ALA A 71 -4.74 -5.30 -18.83
C ALA A 71 -5.84 -5.34 -17.76
N ALA A 72 -5.47 -5.12 -16.49
CA ALA A 72 -6.43 -5.07 -15.40
C ALA A 72 -7.41 -3.89 -15.54
N LEU A 73 -6.94 -2.69 -15.89
CA LEU A 73 -7.81 -1.53 -16.11
C LEU A 73 -8.74 -1.71 -17.31
N ASP A 74 -8.29 -2.32 -18.40
CA ASP A 74 -9.10 -2.60 -19.59
C ASP A 74 -10.20 -3.61 -19.28
N ALA A 75 -9.86 -4.72 -18.62
CA ALA A 75 -10.82 -5.72 -18.21
C ALA A 75 -11.83 -5.15 -17.19
N LEU A 76 -11.36 -4.37 -16.21
CA LEU A 76 -12.23 -3.70 -15.25
C LEU A 76 -13.16 -2.68 -15.93
N GLN A 77 -12.66 -1.89 -16.87
CA GLN A 77 -13.45 -0.92 -17.62
C GLN A 77 -14.51 -1.60 -18.48
N ALA A 78 -14.19 -2.72 -19.11
CA ALA A 78 -15.12 -3.51 -19.92
C ALA A 78 -16.20 -4.17 -19.06
N ALA A 79 -15.84 -4.58 -17.84
CA ALA A 79 -16.75 -5.24 -16.91
C ALA A 79 -17.55 -4.25 -16.04
N LEU A 80 -17.33 -2.94 -16.09
CA LEU A 80 -18.07 -1.95 -15.31
C LEU A 80 -19.52 -1.79 -15.81
N ASP A 81 -20.47 -2.03 -14.91
CA ASP A 81 -21.88 -1.73 -15.17
C ASP A 81 -22.12 -0.21 -15.09
N ALA A 82 -23.01 0.35 -15.91
CA ALA A 82 -23.33 1.79 -15.90
C ALA A 82 -23.83 2.30 -14.52
N ASN A 83 -24.32 1.41 -13.66
CA ASN A 83 -24.89 1.72 -12.36
C ASN A 83 -23.87 1.67 -11.19
N GLN A 84 -22.64 1.18 -11.41
CA GLN A 84 -21.63 1.03 -10.34
C GLN A 84 -20.59 2.16 -10.42
N GLY A 85 -20.58 3.04 -9.42
CA GLY A 85 -19.66 4.19 -9.32
C GLY A 85 -19.87 5.34 -10.32
N GLY A 86 -20.67 5.12 -11.38
CA GLY A 86 -21.07 6.15 -12.34
C GLY A 86 -19.90 6.76 -13.12
N ASP A 87 -20.08 8.00 -13.58
CA ASP A 87 -19.06 8.72 -14.37
C ASP A 87 -17.77 8.99 -13.58
N ARG A 88 -17.87 9.09 -12.25
CA ARG A 88 -16.70 9.27 -11.37
C ARG A 88 -15.75 8.09 -11.45
N ALA A 89 -16.26 6.86 -11.38
CA ALA A 89 -15.42 5.66 -11.48
C ALA A 89 -14.73 5.56 -12.85
N LYS A 90 -15.46 5.83 -13.95
CA LYS A 90 -14.89 5.83 -15.30
C LYS A 90 -13.80 6.88 -15.48
N LEU A 91 -14.01 8.09 -14.94
CA LEU A 91 -13.01 9.15 -14.97
C LEU A 91 -11.73 8.72 -14.26
N LYS A 92 -11.84 8.04 -13.12
CA LYS A 92 -10.68 7.56 -12.36
C LYS A 92 -9.94 6.42 -13.05
N LEU A 93 -10.64 5.51 -13.73
CA LEU A 93 -9.97 4.51 -14.57
C LEU A 93 -9.16 5.15 -15.72
N ALA A 94 -9.70 6.19 -16.37
CA ALA A 94 -8.96 6.92 -17.38
C ALA A 94 -7.72 7.64 -16.81
N ALA A 95 -7.84 8.21 -15.60
CA ALA A 95 -6.71 8.83 -14.90
C ALA A 95 -5.62 7.79 -14.55
N LEU A 96 -6.00 6.61 -14.05
CA LEU A 96 -5.08 5.51 -13.75
C LEU A 96 -4.31 5.04 -15.00
N LYS A 97 -4.98 4.92 -16.15
CA LYS A 97 -4.31 4.58 -17.42
C LYS A 97 -3.23 5.61 -17.77
N LYS A 98 -3.52 6.89 -17.58
CA LYS A 98 -2.53 7.96 -17.78
C LYS A 98 -1.35 7.84 -16.81
N GLN A 99 -1.58 7.40 -15.56
CA GLN A 99 -0.47 7.16 -14.64
C GLN A 99 0.42 6.01 -15.09
N LEU A 100 -0.14 4.92 -15.62
CA LEU A 100 0.66 3.84 -16.21
C LEU A 100 1.48 4.31 -17.41
N ASP A 101 0.92 5.19 -18.26
CA ASP A 101 1.70 5.82 -19.35
C ASP A 101 2.84 6.70 -18.81
N ASN A 102 2.66 7.33 -17.64
CA ASN A 102 3.72 8.09 -16.99
C ASN A 102 4.79 7.17 -16.39
N VAL A 103 4.41 6.02 -15.81
CA VAL A 103 5.36 5.00 -15.33
C VAL A 103 6.21 4.50 -16.49
N GLU A 104 5.59 4.10 -17.60
CA GLU A 104 6.31 3.61 -18.80
C GLU A 104 7.34 4.64 -19.31
N LYS A 105 6.96 5.92 -19.38
CA LYS A 105 7.86 6.99 -19.80
C LYS A 105 9.00 7.19 -18.81
N LEU A 106 8.70 7.22 -17.50
CA LEU A 106 9.70 7.39 -16.45
C LEU A 106 10.70 6.23 -16.47
N VAL A 107 10.21 5.00 -16.60
CA VAL A 107 11.08 3.82 -16.67
C VAL A 107 12.00 3.91 -17.87
N ALA A 108 11.48 4.25 -19.04
CA ALA A 108 12.27 4.40 -20.26
C ALA A 108 13.31 5.54 -20.21
N SER A 109 13.05 6.61 -19.45
CA SER A 109 13.95 7.78 -19.38
C SER A 109 14.92 7.77 -18.20
N GLU A 110 14.49 7.30 -17.04
CA GLU A 110 15.21 7.41 -15.77
C GLU A 110 15.56 6.04 -15.19
N CYS A 111 14.57 5.13 -15.10
CA CYS A 111 14.78 3.87 -14.38
C CYS A 111 15.46 2.77 -15.20
N VAL A 112 15.62 2.92 -16.51
CA VAL A 112 16.22 1.90 -17.39
C VAL A 112 17.63 1.45 -16.97
N ASN A 113 18.37 2.34 -16.30
CA ASN A 113 19.72 2.03 -15.79
C ASN A 113 19.77 1.97 -14.25
N TRP A 114 18.64 2.09 -13.56
CA TRP A 114 18.62 1.97 -12.11
C TRP A 114 19.11 0.59 -11.70
N GLN A 115 19.89 0.59 -10.62
CA GLN A 115 20.21 -0.59 -9.84
C GLN A 115 19.32 -0.61 -8.60
N LEU A 116 19.28 -1.74 -7.89
CA LEU A 116 18.53 -1.85 -6.63
C LEU A 116 18.82 -0.69 -5.66
N SER A 117 20.09 -0.28 -5.56
CA SER A 117 20.52 0.82 -4.69
C SER A 117 19.88 2.16 -5.03
N ASP A 118 19.56 2.42 -6.30
CA ASP A 118 18.92 3.67 -6.74
C ASP A 118 17.47 3.70 -6.25
N LEU A 119 16.73 2.60 -6.46
CA LEU A 119 15.35 2.46 -5.99
C LEU A 119 15.28 2.50 -4.45
N GLN A 120 16.18 1.81 -3.76
CA GLN A 120 16.28 1.86 -2.30
C GLN A 120 16.58 3.27 -1.79
N SER A 121 17.43 4.01 -2.47
CA SER A 121 17.79 5.38 -2.10
C SER A 121 16.63 6.33 -2.32
N GLU A 122 15.90 6.18 -3.43
CA GLU A 122 14.70 6.96 -3.72
C GLU A 122 13.57 6.62 -2.74
N HIS A 123 13.38 5.34 -2.40
CA HIS A 123 12.42 4.91 -1.37
C HIS A 123 12.76 5.54 -0.02
N ARG A 124 14.01 5.43 0.44
CA ARG A 124 14.45 6.09 1.67
C ARG A 124 14.27 7.60 1.62
N ARG A 125 14.59 8.26 0.50
CA ARG A 125 14.39 9.72 0.37
C ARG A 125 12.94 10.11 0.64
N VAL A 126 11.99 9.30 0.17
CA VAL A 126 10.56 9.61 0.22
C VAL A 126 9.89 9.08 1.51
N PHE A 127 10.25 7.90 2.00
CA PHE A 127 9.57 7.25 3.13
C PHE A 127 10.37 7.27 4.44
N SER A 128 11.64 7.69 4.44
CA SER A 128 12.44 7.70 5.68
C SER A 128 11.98 8.75 6.69
N ASN A 129 12.18 8.40 7.97
CA ASN A 129 11.80 9.13 9.18
C ASN A 129 12.95 9.97 9.79
N VAL A 130 14.12 10.06 9.14
CA VAL A 130 15.35 10.65 9.72
C VAL A 130 15.29 12.18 9.86
N ILE A 131 14.46 12.85 9.06
CA ILE A 131 14.09 14.25 9.24
C ILE A 131 12.58 14.23 9.43
N THR A 132 12.10 14.88 10.49
CA THR A 132 10.69 14.94 10.91
C THR A 132 9.69 14.58 9.80
N LEU A 133 9.24 13.32 9.80
CA LEU A 133 7.82 12.95 9.66
C LEU A 133 7.08 13.61 8.48
N ASP A 134 7.60 13.47 7.26
CA ASP A 134 6.98 14.12 6.11
C ASP A 134 6.01 13.23 5.29
N CYS A 135 6.00 11.90 5.46
CA CYS A 135 5.01 11.02 4.80
C CYS A 135 5.09 9.53 5.24
N PRO A 136 4.83 9.18 6.51
CA PRO A 136 4.93 7.81 6.95
C PRO A 136 3.72 6.99 6.43
N PRO A 137 3.94 5.80 5.85
CA PRO A 137 2.88 4.97 5.26
C PRO A 137 2.12 4.13 6.31
N TYR A 138 1.81 4.68 7.48
CA TYR A 138 1.14 3.96 8.59
C TYR A 138 -0.16 4.65 9.00
N GLU A 139 -1.30 3.93 9.00
CA GLU A 139 -2.62 4.51 9.32
C GLU A 139 -2.65 5.18 10.69
N THR A 140 -2.07 4.55 11.72
CA THR A 140 -2.21 5.05 13.10
C THR A 140 -1.57 6.42 13.35
N LEU A 141 -0.75 6.93 12.42
CA LEU A 141 -0.15 8.26 12.46
C LEU A 141 -1.09 9.36 11.91
N PHE A 142 -2.25 8.97 11.38
CA PHE A 142 -3.29 9.85 10.87
C PHE A 142 -4.55 9.74 11.74
N GLY A 143 -5.00 10.86 12.32
CA GLY A 143 -6.33 10.96 12.94
C GLY A 143 -6.47 10.56 14.39
N ASN A 144 -5.41 10.07 15.02
CA ASN A 144 -5.46 9.58 16.40
C ASN A 144 -4.83 10.59 17.38
N ASP A 145 -5.68 11.35 18.07
CA ASP A 145 -5.27 12.37 19.05
C ASP A 145 -4.62 11.79 20.32
N HIS A 146 -4.80 10.50 20.60
CA HIS A 146 -4.31 9.84 21.81
C HIS A 146 -3.86 8.39 21.54
N VAL A 147 -2.87 7.91 22.31
CA VAL A 147 -2.33 6.53 22.22
C VAL A 147 -3.42 5.44 22.23
N PHE A 148 -4.49 5.63 23.00
CA PHE A 148 -5.63 4.69 23.04
C PHE A 148 -6.35 4.56 21.70
N ALA A 149 -6.43 5.64 20.91
CA ALA A 149 -7.03 5.61 19.59
C ALA A 149 -6.14 4.83 18.60
N GLN A 150 -4.81 4.96 18.70
CA GLN A 150 -3.88 4.14 17.91
C GLN A 150 -4.03 2.65 18.22
N SER A 151 -4.11 2.27 19.50
CA SER A 151 -4.36 0.87 19.91
C SER A 151 -5.71 0.36 19.42
N HIS A 152 -6.73 1.21 19.39
CA HIS A 152 -8.05 0.85 18.87
C HIS A 152 -8.02 0.60 17.35
N THR A 153 -7.43 1.50 16.56
CA THR A 153 -7.24 1.31 15.12
C THR A 153 -6.45 0.04 14.81
N MET A 154 -5.33 -0.16 15.51
CA MET A 154 -4.50 -1.36 15.40
C MET A 154 -5.29 -2.65 15.69
N GLY A 155 -6.13 -2.63 16.75
CA GLY A 155 -7.00 -3.75 17.10
C GLY A 155 -8.10 -4.02 16.08
N ASP A 156 -8.66 -2.97 15.46
CA ASP A 156 -9.69 -3.11 14.42
C ASP A 156 -9.10 -3.74 13.15
N ILE A 157 -7.95 -3.24 12.66
CA ILE A 157 -7.24 -3.81 11.50
C ILE A 157 -6.88 -5.28 11.76
N ALA A 158 -6.29 -5.59 12.92
CA ALA A 158 -5.98 -6.97 13.29
C ALA A 158 -7.24 -7.86 13.37
N GLY A 159 -8.37 -7.28 13.79
CA GLY A 159 -9.68 -7.92 13.79
C GLY A 159 -10.15 -8.31 12.39
N PHE A 160 -9.98 -7.43 11.40
CA PHE A 160 -10.27 -7.74 10.00
C PHE A 160 -9.42 -8.91 9.49
N TYR A 161 -8.11 -8.88 9.72
CA TYR A 161 -7.21 -9.94 9.26
C TYR A 161 -7.59 -11.29 9.86
N LYS A 162 -7.79 -11.31 11.18
CA LYS A 162 -8.21 -12.51 11.91
C LYS A 162 -9.57 -13.04 11.47
N ALA A 163 -10.53 -12.17 11.18
CA ALA A 163 -11.86 -12.58 10.72
C ALA A 163 -11.82 -13.32 9.37
N PHE A 164 -10.80 -13.07 8.56
CA PHE A 164 -10.59 -13.74 7.28
C PHE A 164 -9.55 -14.86 7.34
N GLY A 165 -8.95 -15.10 8.50
CA GLY A 165 -7.97 -16.16 8.73
C GLY A 165 -6.61 -15.87 8.11
N VAL A 166 -6.25 -14.59 7.96
CA VAL A 166 -4.94 -14.16 7.43
C VAL A 166 -4.11 -13.53 8.55
N GLU A 167 -2.80 -13.71 8.44
CA GLU A 167 -1.78 -13.12 9.32
C GLU A 167 -0.61 -12.63 8.47
N LEU A 168 0.16 -11.67 9.01
CA LEU A 168 1.36 -11.20 8.32
C LEU A 168 2.39 -12.33 8.26
N SER A 169 3.11 -12.41 7.13
CA SER A 169 4.27 -13.27 7.02
C SER A 169 5.34 -12.87 8.03
N LYS A 170 6.08 -13.85 8.54
CA LYS A 170 7.23 -13.62 9.44
C LYS A 170 8.42 -12.99 8.72
N ASP A 171 8.44 -13.10 7.39
CA ASP A 171 9.53 -12.58 6.56
C ASP A 171 9.35 -11.07 6.26
N ILE A 172 8.15 -10.53 6.52
CA ILE A 172 7.85 -9.12 6.32
C ILE A 172 8.08 -8.36 7.63
N HIS A 173 8.91 -7.33 7.56
CA HIS A 173 9.31 -6.48 8.69
C HIS A 173 8.47 -5.20 8.78
N GLU A 174 7.20 -5.27 8.40
CA GLU A 174 6.26 -4.15 8.44
C GLU A 174 5.19 -4.31 9.52
N ARG A 175 4.61 -3.17 9.90
CA ARG A 175 3.46 -3.15 10.80
C ARG A 175 2.17 -3.48 10.05
N LEU A 176 1.20 -4.02 10.78
CA LEU A 176 -0.10 -4.37 10.22
C LEU A 176 -0.90 -3.17 9.69
N ASP A 177 -0.58 -1.94 10.11
CA ASP A 177 -1.18 -0.70 9.62
C ASP A 177 -0.36 -0.01 8.53
N HIS A 178 0.63 -0.69 7.95
CA HIS A 178 1.36 -0.21 6.80
C HIS A 178 0.49 -0.25 5.54
N LEU A 179 0.52 0.79 4.70
CA LEU A 179 -0.37 0.90 3.54
C LEU A 179 -0.29 -0.29 2.57
N SER A 180 0.93 -0.78 2.31
CA SER A 180 1.09 -1.98 1.46
C SER A 180 0.39 -3.20 2.06
N VAL A 181 0.47 -3.39 3.38
CA VAL A 181 -0.17 -4.53 4.07
C VAL A 181 -1.71 -4.39 4.01
N GLU A 182 -2.23 -3.19 4.25
CA GLU A 182 -3.66 -2.90 4.09
C GLU A 182 -4.16 -3.10 2.65
N PHE A 183 -3.35 -2.74 1.65
CA PHE A 183 -3.68 -2.95 0.24
C PHE A 183 -3.57 -4.41 -0.18
N GLU A 184 -2.61 -5.16 0.34
CA GLU A 184 -2.52 -6.60 0.12
C GLU A 184 -3.73 -7.33 0.72
N PHE A 185 -4.20 -6.89 1.89
CA PHE A 185 -5.45 -7.41 2.45
C PHE A 185 -6.65 -7.11 1.54
N MET A 186 -6.73 -5.92 0.94
CA MET A 186 -7.78 -5.60 -0.03
C MET A 186 -7.64 -6.38 -1.34
N HIS A 187 -6.42 -6.64 -1.80
CA HIS A 187 -6.14 -7.58 -2.89
C HIS A 187 -6.75 -8.95 -2.58
N PHE A 188 -6.47 -9.48 -1.38
CA PHE A 188 -7.01 -10.76 -0.92
C PHE A 188 -8.54 -10.76 -0.85
N LEU A 189 -9.18 -9.71 -0.31
CA LEU A 189 -10.63 -9.63 -0.23
C LEU A 189 -11.29 -9.55 -1.61
N ALA A 190 -10.73 -8.77 -2.53
CA ALA A 190 -11.23 -8.68 -3.91
C ALA A 190 -11.05 -10.01 -4.67
N TYR A 191 -9.93 -10.72 -4.46
CA TYR A 191 -9.74 -12.06 -5.00
C TYR A 191 -10.76 -13.05 -4.43
N LYS A 192 -10.97 -12.99 -3.11
CA LYS A 192 -11.93 -13.84 -2.40
C LYS A 192 -13.37 -13.57 -2.85
N GLU A 193 -13.73 -12.34 -3.20
CA GLU A 193 -15.01 -12.01 -3.83
C GLU A 193 -15.15 -12.69 -5.21
N SER A 194 -14.11 -12.61 -6.05
CA SER A 194 -14.08 -13.29 -7.35
C SER A 194 -14.27 -14.80 -7.19
N TYR A 195 -13.55 -15.39 -6.25
CA TYR A 195 -13.66 -16.81 -5.91
C TYR A 195 -15.05 -17.17 -5.39
N SER A 196 -15.60 -16.38 -4.45
CA SER A 196 -16.85 -16.71 -3.78
C SER A 196 -18.04 -16.64 -4.72
N ARG A 197 -18.01 -15.70 -5.69
CA ARG A 197 -19.00 -15.60 -6.76
C ARG A 197 -19.07 -16.85 -7.63
N CYS A 198 -17.95 -17.54 -7.78
CA CYS A 198 -17.85 -18.78 -8.56
C CYS A 198 -18.19 -20.04 -7.75
N HIS A 199 -17.88 -20.07 -6.45
CA HIS A 199 -17.83 -21.33 -5.69
C HIS A 199 -18.64 -21.36 -4.40
N ASP A 200 -18.91 -20.22 -3.77
CA ASP A 200 -19.41 -20.16 -2.39
C ASP A 200 -20.86 -19.64 -2.25
N GLY A 201 -21.39 -19.05 -3.32
CA GLY A 201 -22.77 -18.52 -3.35
C GLY A 201 -22.90 -17.08 -2.83
N ALA A 202 -24.14 -16.58 -2.87
CA ALA A 202 -24.44 -15.16 -2.65
C ALA A 202 -24.15 -14.69 -1.21
N ASP A 203 -24.50 -15.47 -0.19
CA ASP A 203 -24.37 -15.07 1.21
C ASP A 203 -22.90 -14.85 1.61
N LYS A 204 -22.04 -15.82 1.27
CA LYS A 204 -20.59 -15.71 1.49
C LYS A 204 -19.97 -14.57 0.67
N THR A 205 -20.42 -14.38 -0.56
CA THR A 205 -20.00 -13.24 -1.38
C THR A 205 -20.36 -11.91 -0.72
N GLN A 206 -21.56 -11.79 -0.16
CA GLN A 206 -22.00 -10.56 0.50
C GLN A 206 -21.16 -10.24 1.74
N ILE A 207 -20.77 -11.25 2.53
CA ILE A 207 -19.86 -11.06 3.68
C ILE A 207 -18.53 -10.45 3.23
N VAL A 208 -17.95 -10.93 2.12
CA VAL A 208 -16.68 -10.42 1.58
C VAL A 208 -16.84 -8.97 1.07
N VAL A 209 -17.92 -8.69 0.33
CA VAL A 209 -18.22 -7.34 -0.17
C VAL A 209 -18.44 -6.36 0.99
N ASP A 210 -19.14 -6.77 2.04
CA ASP A 210 -19.39 -5.93 3.22
C ASP A 210 -18.10 -5.65 4.00
N ALA A 211 -17.18 -6.62 4.08
CA ALA A 211 -15.87 -6.42 4.68
C ALA A 211 -15.05 -5.40 3.89
N GLN A 212 -15.00 -5.51 2.55
CA GLN A 212 -14.34 -4.53 1.69
C GLN A 212 -14.91 -3.12 1.90
N LYS A 213 -16.25 -2.97 1.90
CA LYS A 213 -16.91 -1.68 2.14
C LYS A 213 -16.52 -1.09 3.50
N LYS A 214 -16.54 -1.89 4.56
CA LYS A 214 -16.18 -1.43 5.90
C LYS A 214 -14.71 -1.04 5.97
N PHE A 215 -13.82 -1.84 5.39
CA PHE A 215 -12.39 -1.57 5.41
C PHE A 215 -12.06 -0.28 4.64
N VAL A 216 -12.56 -0.12 3.42
CA VAL A 216 -12.38 1.13 2.65
C VAL A 216 -13.00 2.33 3.36
N LYS A 217 -14.20 2.19 3.94
CA LYS A 217 -14.88 3.30 4.61
C LYS A 217 -14.16 3.75 5.90
N ASN A 218 -13.68 2.81 6.69
CA ASN A 218 -13.22 3.05 8.05
C ASN A 218 -11.69 3.15 8.17
N HIS A 219 -10.94 2.63 7.19
CA HIS A 219 -9.48 2.62 7.15
C HIS A 219 -8.95 3.37 5.92
N ILE A 220 -8.48 2.66 4.89
CA ILE A 220 -7.76 3.23 3.75
C ILE A 220 -8.44 4.42 3.07
N GLY A 221 -9.77 4.49 3.02
CA GLY A 221 -10.46 5.63 2.41
C GLY A 221 -10.40 6.93 3.22
N ARG A 222 -10.01 6.88 4.50
CA ARG A 222 -9.94 8.04 5.40
C ARG A 222 -8.59 8.73 5.36
N TRP A 223 -7.51 7.95 5.45
CA TRP A 223 -6.16 8.47 5.64
C TRP A 223 -5.33 8.54 4.37
N VAL A 224 -5.50 7.58 3.46
CA VAL A 224 -4.72 7.49 2.22
C VAL A 224 -4.84 8.74 1.35
N PRO A 225 -6.00 9.42 1.23
CA PRO A 225 -6.07 10.68 0.47
C PRO A 225 -5.16 11.79 1.02
N LEU A 226 -4.97 11.86 2.35
CA LEU A 226 -4.05 12.82 2.96
C LEU A 226 -2.60 12.38 2.77
N PHE A 227 -2.32 11.09 2.98
CA PHE A 227 -1.01 10.50 2.69
C PHE A 227 -0.56 10.78 1.25
N CYS A 228 -1.41 10.56 0.24
CA CYS A 228 -1.06 10.83 -1.15
C CYS A 228 -0.73 12.31 -1.40
N ARG A 229 -1.44 13.26 -0.77
CA ARG A 229 -1.11 14.70 -0.90
C ARG A 229 0.27 15.01 -0.31
N MET A 230 0.59 14.42 0.84
CA MET A 230 1.90 14.57 1.48
C MET A 230 2.99 13.92 0.63
N LEU A 231 2.73 12.71 0.10
CA LEU A 231 3.64 11.97 -0.74
C LEU A 231 3.98 12.73 -2.01
N THR A 232 2.96 13.20 -2.74
CA THR A 232 3.13 14.01 -3.95
C THR A 232 3.96 15.26 -3.69
N LYS A 233 3.75 15.94 -2.55
CA LYS A 233 4.51 17.14 -2.17
C LYS A 233 5.97 16.81 -1.83
N LYS A 234 6.23 15.68 -1.17
CA LYS A 234 7.57 15.25 -0.75
C LYS A 234 8.39 14.68 -1.91
N SER A 235 7.76 13.86 -2.74
CA SER A 235 8.41 13.27 -3.90
C SER A 235 8.74 14.34 -4.95
N ASP A 236 7.84 15.33 -5.13
CA ASP A 236 7.86 16.43 -6.12
C ASP A 236 7.85 15.97 -7.59
N SER A 237 8.63 14.94 -7.92
CA SER A 237 8.74 14.27 -9.22
C SER A 237 9.10 12.78 -9.04
N GLY A 238 9.36 12.08 -10.14
CA GLY A 238 9.84 10.70 -10.13
C GLY A 238 8.78 9.64 -9.79
N LEU A 239 9.25 8.42 -9.51
CA LEU A 239 8.43 7.21 -9.36
C LEU A 239 7.37 7.38 -8.28
N PHE A 240 7.76 7.81 -7.08
CA PHE A 240 6.83 7.87 -5.95
C PHE A 240 5.81 9.00 -6.06
N LYS A 241 6.06 10.03 -6.88
CA LYS A 241 5.01 10.98 -7.24
C LYS A 241 3.92 10.29 -8.07
N ILE A 242 4.31 9.50 -9.07
CA ILE A 242 3.36 8.79 -9.92
C ILE A 242 2.60 7.75 -9.10
N VAL A 243 3.29 7.02 -8.20
CA VAL A 243 2.65 6.08 -7.26
C VAL A 243 1.64 6.81 -6.36
N ALA A 244 1.95 8.00 -5.85
CA ALA A 244 1.01 8.80 -5.06
C ALA A 244 -0.25 9.18 -5.84
N ASP A 245 -0.07 9.68 -7.06
CA ASP A 245 -1.17 10.09 -7.93
C ASP A 245 -2.03 8.87 -8.33
N MET A 246 -1.39 7.74 -8.67
CA MET A 246 -2.04 6.46 -8.95
C MET A 246 -2.83 5.93 -7.73
N THR A 247 -2.23 5.95 -6.54
CA THR A 247 -2.87 5.52 -5.29
C THR A 247 -4.09 6.40 -4.96
N SER A 248 -3.97 7.71 -5.15
CA SER A 248 -5.07 8.66 -4.93
C SER A 248 -6.23 8.38 -5.89
N ASP A 249 -5.93 8.21 -7.19
CA ASP A 249 -6.95 7.89 -8.19
C ASP A 249 -7.60 6.52 -7.92
N TRP A 250 -6.83 5.54 -7.43
CA TRP A 250 -7.32 4.22 -7.06
C TRP A 250 -8.29 4.26 -5.88
N ILE A 251 -7.96 4.95 -4.79
CA ILE A 251 -8.85 5.06 -3.63
C ILE A 251 -10.14 5.84 -3.98
N GLU A 252 -10.03 6.86 -4.82
CA GLU A 252 -11.21 7.56 -5.32
C GLU A 252 -12.10 6.68 -6.21
N PHE A 253 -11.50 5.82 -7.04
CA PHE A 253 -12.24 4.80 -7.79
C PHE A 253 -12.94 3.83 -6.83
N GLU A 254 -12.22 3.28 -5.86
CA GLU A 254 -12.70 2.27 -4.91
C GLU A 254 -13.86 2.78 -4.06
N THR A 255 -13.76 4.00 -3.54
CA THR A 255 -14.83 4.63 -2.76
C THR A 255 -16.10 4.84 -3.59
N ALA A 256 -15.95 5.28 -4.86
CA ALA A 256 -17.06 5.41 -5.79
C ALA A 256 -17.67 4.05 -6.17
N PHE A 257 -16.83 3.07 -6.50
CA PHE A 257 -17.23 1.73 -6.91
C PHE A 257 -18.00 1.00 -5.80
N LEU A 258 -17.46 1.02 -4.57
CA LEU A 258 -18.07 0.38 -3.41
C LEU A 258 -19.26 1.18 -2.84
N GLY A 259 -19.47 2.41 -3.29
CA GLY A 259 -20.55 3.29 -2.83
C GLY A 259 -20.40 3.67 -1.36
N VAL A 260 -19.18 3.95 -0.92
CA VAL A 260 -18.87 4.32 0.47
C VAL A 260 -18.41 5.77 0.56
N THR A 261 -18.65 6.40 1.72
CA THR A 261 -18.22 7.77 2.00
C THR A 261 -17.37 7.76 3.28
N PRO A 262 -16.04 7.63 3.15
CA PRO A 262 -15.12 7.76 4.27
C PRO A 262 -15.16 9.18 4.86
N GLN A 263 -14.82 9.30 6.14
CA GLN A 263 -14.56 10.61 6.77
C GLN A 263 -13.06 10.93 6.63
N PRO A 264 -12.69 11.88 5.75
CA PRO A 264 -11.28 12.13 5.42
C PRO A 264 -10.58 12.83 6.59
N TYR A 265 -9.28 12.53 6.74
CA TYR A 265 -8.40 13.31 7.61
C TYR A 265 -7.86 14.56 6.91
N THR A 266 -7.56 15.57 7.73
CA THR A 266 -6.98 16.87 7.35
C THR A 266 -5.57 17.00 7.90
N GLU A 267 -4.80 17.99 7.42
CA GLU A 267 -3.40 18.16 7.84
C GLU A 267 -3.24 18.37 9.36
N THR A 268 -4.25 18.90 10.05
CA THR A 268 -4.25 19.03 11.52
C THR A 268 -4.33 17.69 12.24
N ASP A 269 -4.79 16.66 11.55
CA ASP A 269 -5.00 15.32 12.08
C ASP A 269 -3.74 14.44 11.90
N TYR A 270 -2.73 14.94 11.19
CA TYR A 270 -1.44 14.27 11.07
C TYR A 270 -0.58 14.57 12.30
N ARG A 271 -0.13 13.52 12.99
CA ARG A 271 0.79 13.66 14.12
C ARG A 271 2.13 13.03 13.81
N PRO A 272 3.16 13.86 13.58
CA PRO A 272 4.51 13.37 13.61
C PRO A 272 4.76 12.66 14.96
N ALA A 273 5.30 11.44 14.94
CA ALA A 273 5.79 10.74 16.14
C ALA A 273 6.83 11.60 16.86
N THR A 274 6.33 12.51 17.69
CA THR A 274 7.13 13.29 18.62
C THR A 274 7.22 12.42 19.86
N PHE A 275 8.45 12.09 20.26
CA PHE A 275 8.68 11.53 21.57
C PHE A 275 8.29 12.59 22.60
N ASN A 276 7.01 12.60 22.99
CA ASN A 276 6.56 13.28 24.18
C ASN A 276 6.57 12.24 25.27
N SER A 277 7.47 12.40 26.23
CA SER A 277 7.38 11.64 27.48
C SER A 277 5.96 11.83 28.03
N PRO A 278 5.22 10.75 28.33
CA PRO A 278 3.91 10.89 28.96
C PRO A 278 4.06 11.78 30.20
N GLU A 279 3.34 12.90 30.25
CA GLU A 279 3.36 13.78 31.43
C GLU A 279 2.99 12.95 32.66
N GLY A 280 3.97 12.77 33.55
CA GLY A 280 3.75 12.16 34.87
C GLY A 280 4.04 10.66 35.02
N GLN A 281 4.72 9.99 34.08
CA GLN A 281 5.22 8.62 34.34
C GLN A 281 6.67 8.45 33.91
N THR A 282 7.58 8.77 34.82
CA THR A 282 8.93 8.19 34.86
C THR A 282 8.77 6.70 35.12
N TYR A 283 8.75 5.91 34.05
CA TYR A 283 9.06 4.49 34.16
C TYR A 283 10.57 4.40 34.36
N GLU A 284 11.01 4.26 35.62
CA GLU A 284 12.30 3.65 35.89
C GLU A 284 12.23 2.25 35.30
N CYS A 285 12.84 2.06 34.12
CA CYS A 285 13.20 0.73 33.68
C CYS A 285 14.05 0.15 34.80
N GLY A 286 13.54 -0.86 35.51
CA GLY A 286 14.25 -1.59 36.55
C GLY A 286 15.43 -2.42 36.01
N ALA A 287 16.15 -1.90 35.02
CA ALA A 287 17.53 -2.25 34.82
C ALA A 287 18.23 -1.85 36.11
N GLN A 288 18.47 -2.85 36.96
CA GLN A 288 19.46 -2.74 38.02
C GLN A 288 20.72 -2.22 37.35
N ASP A 289 21.07 -0.97 37.67
CA ASP A 289 22.33 -0.34 37.30
C ASP A 289 23.46 -1.15 37.95
N GLN A 290 23.81 -2.25 37.29
CA GLN A 290 25.05 -2.97 37.51
C GLN A 290 26.11 -2.25 36.68
N GLY A 291 26.41 -1.00 37.08
CA GLY A 291 27.62 -0.25 36.71
C GLY A 291 27.93 -0.19 35.22
N ASN A 292 27.51 0.90 34.58
CA ASN A 292 28.09 1.51 33.38
C ASN A 292 29.13 0.64 32.63
N GLU A 293 28.68 -0.17 31.66
CA GLU A 293 29.49 -1.12 30.86
C GLU A 293 30.76 -0.49 30.26
N LEU A 294 30.72 0.83 30.02
CA LEU A 294 31.87 1.60 29.55
C LEU A 294 33.06 1.55 30.54
N SER A 295 32.79 1.59 31.84
CA SER A 295 33.82 1.55 32.89
C SER A 295 34.47 0.17 33.02
N VAL A 296 33.70 -0.89 32.79
CA VAL A 296 34.21 -2.27 32.77
C VAL A 296 35.08 -2.50 31.54
N LEU A 297 34.61 -2.07 30.36
CA LEU A 297 35.34 -2.19 29.11
C LEU A 297 36.66 -1.38 29.12
N LEU A 298 36.68 -0.18 29.68
CA LEU A 298 37.89 0.64 29.80
C LEU A 298 38.94 0.03 30.73
N ASN A 299 38.50 -0.73 31.74
CA ASN A 299 39.38 -1.42 32.67
C ASN A 299 39.97 -2.71 32.06
N GLU A 300 39.17 -3.46 31.29
CA GLU A 300 39.63 -4.69 30.60
C GLU A 300 40.67 -4.42 29.52
N VAL A 301 40.57 -3.30 28.81
CA VAL A 301 41.53 -2.93 27.74
C VAL A 301 42.69 -2.05 28.23
N GLY A 302 42.77 -1.77 29.54
CA GLY A 302 43.83 -0.95 30.14
C GLY A 302 43.84 0.52 29.67
N ALA A 303 42.74 1.01 29.10
CA ALA A 303 42.65 2.37 28.55
C ALA A 303 42.49 3.46 29.62
N GLN A 304 42.26 3.09 30.88
CA GLN A 304 42.08 4.04 31.97
C GLN A 304 43.31 4.95 32.18
N SER A 305 44.52 4.42 31.96
CA SER A 305 45.76 5.19 32.12
C SER A 305 45.97 6.27 31.05
N PHE A 306 45.23 6.25 29.96
CA PHE A 306 45.33 7.26 28.89
C PHE A 306 44.42 8.48 29.14
N LEU A 307 43.39 8.34 29.97
CA LEU A 307 42.48 9.44 30.33
C LEU A 307 43.09 10.31 31.44
N ASP A 308 43.73 9.70 32.44
CA ASP A 308 44.35 10.41 33.58
C ASP A 308 45.56 11.29 33.19
N VAL A 309 46.19 11.04 32.04
CA VAL A 309 47.31 11.86 31.54
C VAL A 309 46.79 13.14 30.86
N LYS A 310 45.60 13.09 30.25
CA LYS A 310 45.04 14.22 29.49
C LYS A 310 44.47 15.31 30.39
N ASP A 311 43.98 14.95 31.58
CA ASP A 311 43.48 15.92 32.56
C ASP A 311 44.61 16.58 33.37
N LYS A 312 45.77 15.92 33.54
CA LYS A 312 46.95 16.55 34.19
C LYS A 312 47.64 17.61 33.33
N ASP A 313 47.50 17.57 32.02
CA ASP A 313 48.05 18.58 31.10
C ASP A 313 47.13 19.81 30.91
N LYS A 314 45.85 19.73 31.32
CA LYS A 314 44.94 20.89 31.30
C LYS A 314 45.09 21.81 32.51
N ASP A 315 45.50 21.29 33.67
CA ASP A 315 45.67 22.09 34.90
C ASP A 315 46.96 22.93 34.94
N LYS A 316 47.77 22.94 33.87
CA LYS A 316 49.03 23.71 33.78
C LYS A 316 48.98 24.97 32.90
N GLU A 317 47.87 25.27 32.23
CA GLU A 317 47.77 26.44 31.32
C GLU A 317 46.83 27.58 31.78
N GLU A 318 46.27 27.56 33.00
CA GLU A 318 45.57 28.71 33.57
C GLU A 318 46.39 29.42 34.66
N GLY A 319 47.34 30.24 34.23
CA GLY A 319 48.16 31.09 35.10
C GLY A 319 48.50 32.43 34.44
N GLY A 320 47.48 33.20 34.06
CA GLY A 320 47.67 34.59 33.58
C GLY A 320 48.12 35.54 34.70
N PRO A 321 48.93 36.58 34.40
CA PRO A 321 49.66 37.35 35.41
C PRO A 321 48.75 38.28 36.21
N VAL A 322 48.91 38.25 37.54
CA VAL A 322 48.33 39.22 38.48
C VAL A 322 49.28 40.42 38.60
N GLY A 323 48.79 41.60 38.24
CA GLY A 323 49.55 42.86 38.33
C GLY A 323 49.79 43.32 39.76
N THR A 324 50.88 44.05 39.98
CA THR A 324 51.07 44.88 41.18
C THR A 324 51.82 46.18 40.86
N ALA A 325 51.26 47.26 41.42
CA ALA A 325 51.80 48.59 41.77
C ALA A 325 52.35 49.50 40.66
#